data_AF-A0A7K7E483-F1
#
_entry.id   AF-A0A7K7E483-F1
#
_cell.length_a   1.000
_cell.length_b   1.000
_cell.length_c   1.000
_cell.angle_alpha   90.00
_cell.angle_beta   90.00
_cell.angle_gamma   90.00
#
_symmetry.space_group_name_H-M   'P 1'
#
loop_
_entity.id
_entity.type
_entity.pdbx_description
1 polymer ?
#
loop_
_entity_poly.entity_id
_entity_poly.type
_entity_poly.pdbx_seq_one_letter_code
_entity_poly.pdbx_strand_id
1 'polypeptide(L)'
;MEASEDTEEPPLPLALARFQVSEEFGFLLPDPLTELPEPYSPWMDIAHELPQLIMSHQLRSRVHQMPQLSTQHLRGREQLHLAHLALSFITMGYIWQEGEEGTVQVLPRNLAVPYWEVSQALGLPPILSHADFVLANWRRKDPHGYHPQSLAPLCRNLDTIITLPGGESLRGFILVTLLVEKAAVPGIKAISQALGAVLQGDGDTLHRALEELAGAIEAMSTALRRMHDYVDPEVFYSVIRIFLSGWKDNPAMPHGLVYEGVSPEPLAFSGGSAAQSTVLHAFDELLGICHRQDTAAFLHRMRDYMPPAHRAFVERIRGAASLKQHVLCSGDARLRLAFNRCVSALTDFRSYHITIVTKYIATAAAKARARRAEAGARPAPSALEDKGTGGSHIFTFLKSIRDTTREGMLSA
;
A
#
# COMPACT_ATOMS: atom_id res chain seq x y z
N MET A 1 -19.11 27.10 31.94
CA MET A 1 -18.69 27.89 30.77
C MET A 1 -17.48 27.17 30.22
N GLU A 2 -17.74 26.10 29.48
CA GLU A 2 -16.70 25.28 28.87
C GLU A 2 -16.20 26.02 27.63
N ALA A 3 -14.90 26.29 27.59
CA ALA A 3 -14.25 26.85 26.42
C ALA A 3 -14.32 25.81 25.30
N SER A 4 -14.99 26.16 24.22
CA SER A 4 -14.88 25.46 22.94
C SER A 4 -13.41 25.44 22.53
N GLU A 5 -12.84 24.25 22.40
CA GLU A 5 -11.64 24.07 21.59
C GLU A 5 -12.02 24.35 20.14
N ASP A 6 -11.93 25.62 19.74
CA ASP A 6 -11.90 26.02 18.35
C ASP A 6 -10.70 25.32 17.71
N THR A 7 -10.93 24.19 17.06
CA THR A 7 -9.96 23.58 16.14
C THR A 7 -9.92 24.47 14.91
N GLU A 8 -9.15 25.55 15.01
CA GLU A 8 -8.88 26.48 13.91
C GLU A 8 -8.42 25.67 12.69
N GLU A 9 -9.18 25.76 11.59
CA GLU A 9 -8.80 25.07 10.36
C GLU A 9 -7.42 25.58 9.91
N PRO A 10 -6.44 24.69 9.69
CA PRO A 10 -5.10 25.14 9.35
C PRO A 10 -5.10 25.90 8.03
N PRO A 11 -4.35 27.01 7.94
CA PRO A 11 -4.30 27.85 6.74
C PRO A 11 -3.77 27.04 5.56
N LEU A 12 -4.39 27.23 4.40
CA LEU A 12 -3.86 26.74 3.13
C LEU A 12 -2.76 27.70 2.61
N PRO A 13 -1.72 27.20 1.91
CA PRO A 13 -1.57 25.84 1.37
C PRO A 13 -1.29 24.76 2.43
N LEU A 14 -1.71 23.53 2.15
CA LEU A 14 -1.53 22.35 3.00
C LEU A 14 -0.03 22.10 3.23
N ALA A 15 0.44 22.31 4.46
CA ALA A 15 1.81 21.97 4.85
C ALA A 15 1.98 20.45 4.92
N LEU A 16 2.58 19.85 3.87
CA LEU A 16 2.75 18.39 3.71
C LEU A 16 3.40 17.72 4.93
N ALA A 17 4.38 18.39 5.55
CA ALA A 17 5.09 17.90 6.74
C ALA A 17 4.16 17.60 7.93
N ARG A 18 3.04 18.33 8.09
CA ARG A 18 2.04 18.08 9.16
C ARG A 18 1.39 16.70 9.01
N PHE A 19 1.31 16.21 7.79
CA PHE A 19 0.77 14.90 7.46
C PHE A 19 1.87 13.84 7.26
N GLN A 20 3.10 14.18 7.62
CA GLN A 20 4.27 13.32 7.47
C GLN A 20 4.54 12.95 6.01
N VAL A 21 4.15 13.83 5.09
CA VAL A 21 4.37 13.68 3.65
C VAL A 21 5.64 14.43 3.27
N SER A 22 6.58 13.71 2.68
CA SER A 22 7.85 14.25 2.20
C SER A 22 7.68 14.99 0.87
N GLU A 23 8.31 16.15 0.74
CA GLU A 23 8.40 16.89 -0.53
C GLU A 23 9.18 16.11 -1.62
N GLU A 24 10.11 15.25 -1.21
CA GLU A 24 10.91 14.43 -2.11
C GLU A 24 10.29 13.05 -2.31
N PHE A 25 9.80 12.42 -1.25
CA PHE A 25 9.40 11.01 -1.24
C PHE A 25 7.88 10.77 -1.16
N GLY A 26 7.08 11.82 -0.98
CA GLY A 26 5.62 11.70 -0.82
C GLY A 26 5.29 10.92 0.45
N PHE A 27 4.47 9.88 0.33
CA PHE A 27 4.09 9.00 1.44
C PHE A 27 5.13 7.91 1.75
N LEU A 28 6.18 7.76 0.94
CA LEU A 28 7.26 6.83 1.26
C LEU A 28 8.00 7.31 2.51
N LEU A 29 8.37 6.39 3.40
CA LEU A 29 9.22 6.70 4.53
C LEU A 29 10.61 7.08 3.98
N PRO A 30 11.12 8.30 4.22
CA PRO A 30 12.44 8.70 3.72
C PRO A 30 13.54 7.94 4.48
N ASP A 31 14.51 7.42 3.72
CA ASP A 31 15.68 6.68 4.21
C ASP A 31 15.37 5.73 5.38
N PRO A 32 14.54 4.68 5.17
CA PRO A 32 14.12 3.78 6.23
C PRO A 32 15.31 3.13 6.94
N LEU A 33 15.20 2.99 8.26
CA LEU A 33 16.16 2.26 9.07
C LEU A 33 16.20 0.80 8.61
N THR A 34 17.40 0.21 8.51
CA THR A 34 17.57 -1.16 8.03
C THR A 34 17.90 -2.17 9.11
N GLU A 35 18.32 -1.71 10.30
CA GLU A 35 18.65 -2.56 11.45
C GLU A 35 18.09 -1.97 12.74
N LEU A 36 17.52 -2.82 13.60
CA LEU A 36 17.11 -2.42 14.94
C LEU A 36 18.29 -2.50 15.92
N PRO A 37 18.22 -1.79 17.07
CA PRO A 37 19.20 -1.94 18.14
C PRO A 37 19.34 -3.38 18.63
N GLU A 38 20.52 -3.72 19.16
CA GLU A 38 20.93 -5.08 19.55
C GLU A 38 19.89 -5.89 20.35
N PRO A 39 19.14 -5.33 21.33
CA PRO A 39 18.10 -6.09 22.05
C PRO A 39 17.01 -6.70 21.15
N TYR A 40 16.86 -6.19 19.93
CA TYR A 40 15.90 -6.61 18.92
C TYR A 40 16.51 -7.48 17.81
N SER A 41 17.78 -7.89 17.94
CA SER A 41 18.42 -8.81 16.99
C SER A 41 17.63 -10.11 16.76
N PRO A 42 16.93 -10.72 17.75
CA PRO A 42 16.16 -11.93 17.49
C PRO A 42 15.04 -11.74 16.44
N TRP A 43 14.45 -10.54 16.34
CA TRP A 43 13.49 -10.24 15.28
C TRP A 43 14.19 -10.08 13.93
N MET A 44 15.31 -9.35 13.90
CA MET A 44 16.05 -9.08 12.67
C MET A 44 16.68 -10.35 12.09
N ASP A 45 17.25 -11.23 12.92
CA ASP A 45 17.83 -12.50 12.49
C ASP A 45 16.78 -13.37 11.76
N ILE A 46 15.58 -13.50 12.34
CA ILE A 46 14.49 -14.26 11.70
C ILE A 46 14.04 -13.58 10.41
N ALA A 47 13.93 -12.25 10.41
CA ALA A 47 13.49 -11.51 9.24
C ALA A 47 14.48 -11.59 8.06
N HIS A 48 15.79 -11.59 8.34
CA HIS A 48 16.84 -11.71 7.32
C HIS A 48 16.92 -13.11 6.70
N GLU A 49 16.60 -14.15 7.47
CA GLU A 49 16.59 -15.55 7.02
C GLU A 49 15.20 -16.05 6.60
N LEU A 50 14.21 -15.15 6.52
CA LEU A 50 12.79 -15.51 6.40
C LEU A 50 12.49 -16.40 5.18
N PRO A 51 13.01 -16.14 3.96
CA PRO A 51 12.78 -17.03 2.82
C PRO A 51 13.30 -18.45 3.06
N GLN A 52 14.50 -18.58 3.63
CA GLN A 52 15.15 -19.87 3.91
C GLN A 52 14.39 -20.64 4.99
N LEU A 53 13.97 -19.95 6.06
CA LEU A 53 13.19 -20.54 7.15
C LEU A 53 11.82 -21.03 6.68
N ILE A 54 11.16 -20.30 5.78
CA ILE A 54 9.88 -20.72 5.18
C ILE A 54 10.09 -21.92 4.25
N MET A 55 11.05 -21.83 3.33
CA MET A 55 11.32 -22.92 2.36
C MET A 55 11.76 -24.23 3.02
N SER A 56 12.41 -24.14 4.19
CA SER A 56 12.82 -25.30 4.99
C SER A 56 11.80 -25.73 6.05
N HIS A 57 10.64 -25.07 6.12
CA HIS A 57 9.56 -25.33 7.10
C HIS A 57 9.99 -25.15 8.58
N GLN A 58 11.02 -24.34 8.83
CA GLN A 58 11.59 -24.13 10.16
C GLN A 58 11.11 -22.85 10.85
N LEU A 59 10.45 -21.94 10.12
CA LEU A 59 10.07 -20.62 10.67
C LEU A 59 9.20 -20.75 11.93
N ARG A 60 8.18 -21.62 11.94
CA ARG A 60 7.33 -21.83 13.14
C ARG A 60 8.14 -22.24 14.36
N SER A 61 9.04 -23.21 14.20
CA SER A 61 9.94 -23.66 15.28
C SER A 61 10.81 -22.52 15.79
N ARG A 62 11.39 -21.72 14.86
CA ARG A 62 12.22 -20.58 15.20
C ARG A 62 11.45 -19.49 15.94
N VAL A 63 10.21 -19.20 15.53
CA VAL A 63 9.31 -18.25 16.22
C VAL A 63 8.97 -18.76 17.62
N HIS A 64 8.71 -20.05 17.83
CA HIS A 64 8.45 -20.57 19.19
C HIS A 64 9.66 -20.46 20.13
N GLN A 65 10.88 -20.52 19.59
CA GLN A 65 12.13 -20.33 20.35
C GLN A 65 12.50 -18.85 20.54
N MET A 66 11.82 -17.93 19.86
CA MET A 66 12.09 -16.50 19.94
C MET A 66 11.73 -15.96 21.33
N PRO A 67 12.60 -15.20 22.01
CA PRO A 67 12.24 -14.57 23.27
C PRO A 67 11.12 -13.54 23.05
N GLN A 68 10.21 -13.40 24.02
CA GLN A 68 9.27 -12.26 24.01
C GLN A 68 10.06 -11.00 24.38
N LEU A 69 10.24 -10.10 23.42
CA LEU A 69 10.95 -8.83 23.61
C LEU A 69 9.99 -7.70 23.98
N SER A 70 10.44 -6.81 24.86
CA SER A 70 9.67 -5.62 25.26
C SER A 70 9.80 -4.51 24.22
N THR A 71 8.68 -3.88 23.87
CA THR A 71 8.63 -2.74 22.93
C THR A 71 9.04 -1.40 23.56
N GLN A 72 9.19 -1.34 24.89
CA GLN A 72 9.45 -0.10 25.64
C GLN A 72 10.78 0.59 25.29
N HIS A 73 11.73 -0.13 24.70
CA HIS A 73 13.03 0.43 24.31
C HIS A 73 13.09 0.86 22.83
N LEU A 74 12.01 0.66 22.05
CA LEU A 74 11.90 1.22 20.70
C LEU A 74 11.75 2.74 20.80
N ARG A 75 12.62 3.47 20.11
CA ARG A 75 12.67 4.93 20.14
C ARG A 75 12.44 5.50 18.75
N GLY A 76 11.55 6.48 18.68
CA GLY A 76 11.28 7.20 17.44
C GLY A 76 10.47 6.36 16.44
N ARG A 77 10.13 7.00 15.34
CA ARG A 77 9.21 6.43 14.34
C ARG A 77 9.91 5.43 13.44
N GLU A 78 11.19 5.66 13.19
CA GLU A 78 12.05 4.86 12.33
C GLU A 78 12.19 3.43 12.90
N GLN A 79 12.46 3.31 14.21
CA GLN A 79 12.53 2.00 14.87
C GLN A 79 11.16 1.33 14.95
N LEU A 80 10.09 2.08 15.20
CA LEU A 80 8.74 1.52 15.21
C LEU A 80 8.34 0.98 13.84
N HIS A 81 8.61 1.70 12.74
CA HIS A 81 8.33 1.23 11.38
C HIS A 81 9.14 -0.01 11.02
N LEU A 82 10.45 -0.06 11.34
CA LEU A 82 11.26 -1.25 11.08
C LEU A 82 10.81 -2.45 11.93
N ALA A 83 10.45 -2.23 13.20
CA ALA A 83 9.90 -3.29 14.05
C ALA A 83 8.56 -3.82 13.49
N HIS A 84 7.65 -2.93 13.08
CA HIS A 84 6.38 -3.33 12.46
C HIS A 84 6.62 -4.08 11.15
N LEU A 85 7.57 -3.64 10.33
CA LEU A 85 7.99 -4.33 9.11
C LEU A 85 8.49 -5.75 9.40
N ALA A 86 9.43 -5.92 10.34
CA ALA A 86 9.95 -7.23 10.70
C ALA A 86 8.86 -8.16 11.25
N LEU A 87 8.10 -7.70 12.24
CA LEU A 87 7.06 -8.49 12.90
C LEU A 87 5.92 -8.86 11.94
N SER A 88 5.55 -7.97 11.02
CA SER A 88 4.54 -8.23 10.00
C SER A 88 4.99 -9.29 8.99
N PHE A 89 6.22 -9.20 8.48
CA PHE A 89 6.80 -10.20 7.57
C PHE A 89 6.92 -11.57 8.24
N ILE A 90 7.44 -11.64 9.48
CA ILE A 90 7.51 -12.87 10.27
C ILE A 90 6.11 -13.47 10.46
N THR A 91 5.11 -12.64 10.77
CA THR A 91 3.71 -13.07 10.92
C THR A 91 3.17 -13.68 9.64
N MET A 92 3.34 -13.03 8.48
CA MET A 92 2.85 -13.58 7.21
C MET A 92 3.54 -14.89 6.85
N GLY A 93 4.85 -14.99 7.09
CA GLY A 93 5.59 -16.25 6.93
C GLY A 93 5.06 -17.34 7.86
N TYR A 94 4.86 -17.04 9.14
CA TYR A 94 4.43 -17.99 10.16
C TYR A 94 3.05 -18.58 9.85
N ILE A 95 2.11 -17.74 9.41
CA ILE A 95 0.76 -18.15 9.03
C ILE A 95 0.78 -18.97 7.74
N TRP A 96 1.45 -18.47 6.70
CA TRP A 96 1.30 -19.00 5.34
C TRP A 96 2.39 -19.97 4.87
N GLN A 97 3.41 -20.32 5.70
CA GLN A 97 4.51 -21.20 5.27
C GLN A 97 4.04 -22.56 4.72
N GLU A 98 2.93 -23.10 5.24
CA GLU A 98 2.37 -24.40 4.82
C GLU A 98 1.25 -24.27 3.77
N GLY A 99 1.07 -23.09 3.17
CA GLY A 99 -0.02 -22.85 2.24
C GLY A 99 -1.38 -22.64 2.91
N GLU A 100 -2.44 -22.69 2.11
CA GLU A 100 -3.82 -22.46 2.57
C GLU A 100 -4.39 -23.62 3.42
N GLU A 101 -3.84 -24.83 3.27
CA GLU A 101 -4.32 -26.03 3.97
C GLU A 101 -3.65 -26.24 5.33
N GLY A 102 -2.48 -25.63 5.55
CA GLY A 102 -1.68 -25.78 6.77
C GLY A 102 -1.71 -24.56 7.68
N THR A 103 -2.75 -23.73 7.61
CA THR A 103 -2.86 -22.50 8.42
C THR A 103 -2.95 -22.79 9.91
N VAL A 104 -2.58 -21.81 10.73
CA VAL A 104 -2.66 -21.86 12.19
C VAL A 104 -3.61 -20.79 12.69
N GLN A 105 -4.37 -21.13 13.73
CA GLN A 105 -5.42 -20.26 14.28
C GLN A 105 -4.92 -19.30 15.37
N VAL A 106 -3.68 -19.48 15.83
CA VAL A 106 -3.10 -18.72 16.94
C VAL A 106 -1.73 -18.19 16.55
N LEU A 107 -1.54 -16.89 16.71
CA LEU A 107 -0.24 -16.22 16.66
C LEU A 107 0.38 -16.29 18.07
N PRO A 108 1.57 -16.91 18.23
CA PRO A 108 2.20 -17.10 19.55
C PRO A 108 2.46 -15.78 20.28
N ARG A 109 2.30 -15.79 21.60
CA ARG A 109 2.37 -14.60 22.47
C ARG A 109 3.65 -13.77 22.27
N ASN A 110 4.79 -14.44 22.11
CA ASN A 110 6.10 -13.82 21.93
C ASN A 110 6.24 -13.03 20.62
N LEU A 111 5.39 -13.29 19.63
CA LEU A 111 5.25 -12.52 18.39
C LEU A 111 4.03 -11.58 18.46
N ALA A 112 2.89 -12.09 18.95
CA ALA A 112 1.62 -11.38 18.95
C ALA A 112 1.60 -10.12 19.83
N VAL A 113 2.11 -10.21 21.06
CA VAL A 113 2.11 -9.08 22.02
C VAL A 113 2.97 -7.91 21.53
N PRO A 114 4.27 -8.08 21.20
CA PRO A 114 5.07 -6.96 20.73
C PRO A 114 4.55 -6.42 19.39
N TYR A 115 4.04 -7.28 18.51
CA TYR A 115 3.48 -6.81 17.25
C TYR A 115 2.27 -5.92 17.48
N TRP A 116 1.33 -6.34 18.34
CA TRP A 116 0.19 -5.52 18.74
C TRP A 116 0.61 -4.18 19.33
N GLU A 117 1.55 -4.17 20.27
CA GLU A 117 2.03 -2.95 20.92
C GLU A 117 2.65 -1.96 19.91
N VAL A 118 3.48 -2.44 18.98
CA VAL A 118 4.05 -1.61 17.91
C VAL A 118 2.97 -1.10 16.95
N SER A 119 2.02 -1.95 16.58
CA SER A 119 0.87 -1.59 15.75
C SER A 119 0.04 -0.46 16.38
N GLN A 120 -0.25 -0.55 17.68
CA GLN A 120 -0.95 0.50 18.43
C GLN A 120 -0.14 1.81 18.48
N ALA A 121 1.16 1.74 18.71
CA ALA A 121 2.03 2.91 18.73
C ALA A 121 2.09 3.65 17.38
N LEU A 122 1.96 2.92 16.26
CA LEU A 122 1.92 3.49 14.92
C LEU A 122 0.50 3.88 14.45
N GLY A 123 -0.55 3.41 15.14
CA GLY A 123 -1.93 3.51 14.67
C GLY A 123 -2.19 2.68 13.40
N LEU A 124 -1.52 1.54 13.27
CA LEU A 124 -1.69 0.57 12.19
C LEU A 124 -2.28 -0.74 12.74
N PRO A 125 -2.93 -1.57 11.91
CA PRO A 125 -3.37 -2.89 12.33
C PRO A 125 -2.20 -3.89 12.36
N PRO A 126 -2.24 -4.93 13.21
CA PRO A 126 -1.21 -5.96 13.31
C PRO A 126 -1.30 -6.98 12.16
N ILE A 127 -1.23 -6.51 10.91
CA ILE A 127 -1.09 -7.29 9.68
C ILE A 127 -0.15 -6.57 8.71
N LEU A 128 0.54 -7.32 7.85
CA LEU A 128 1.35 -6.74 6.79
C LEU A 128 0.49 -5.86 5.87
N SER A 129 0.75 -4.55 5.91
CA SER A 129 0.02 -3.55 5.13
C SER A 129 0.89 -2.96 4.02
N HIS A 130 0.30 -2.16 3.13
CA HIS A 130 1.05 -1.39 2.13
C HIS A 130 2.07 -0.42 2.76
N ALA A 131 1.77 0.11 3.96
CA ALA A 131 2.69 0.99 4.68
C ALA A 131 4.00 0.29 5.03
N ASP A 132 3.94 -0.98 5.38
CA ASP A 132 5.10 -1.82 5.66
C ASP A 132 5.74 -2.29 4.35
N PHE A 133 4.94 -2.99 3.56
CA PHE A 133 5.39 -3.78 2.42
C PHE A 133 6.01 -2.94 1.30
N VAL A 134 5.57 -1.68 1.16
CA VAL A 134 6.03 -0.76 0.11
C VAL A 134 6.67 0.49 0.69
N LEU A 135 5.96 1.21 1.56
CA LEU A 135 6.38 2.56 1.96
C LEU A 135 7.64 2.57 2.84
N ALA A 136 7.83 1.53 3.66
CA ALA A 136 8.96 1.39 4.56
C ALA A 136 9.99 0.31 4.15
N ASN A 137 9.65 -0.62 3.25
CA ASN A 137 10.52 -1.75 2.89
C ASN A 137 11.48 -1.44 1.74
N TRP A 138 12.32 -0.42 1.88
CA TRP A 138 13.32 -0.10 0.86
C TRP A 138 14.57 0.54 1.44
N ARG A 139 15.69 0.34 0.75
CA ARG A 139 16.97 0.98 1.04
C ARG A 139 17.72 1.29 -0.25
N ARG A 140 18.65 2.23 -0.20
CA ARG A 140 19.63 2.46 -1.26
C ARG A 140 20.75 1.42 -1.15
N LYS A 141 21.20 0.85 -2.26
CA LYS A 141 22.36 -0.06 -2.28
C LYS A 141 23.66 0.70 -2.03
N ASP A 142 23.79 1.87 -2.66
CA ASP A 142 24.87 2.82 -2.42
C ASP A 142 24.30 4.12 -1.83
N PRO A 143 24.48 4.37 -0.52
CA PRO A 143 24.06 5.60 0.16
C PRO A 143 24.82 6.85 -0.31
N HIS A 144 26.04 6.69 -0.83
CA HIS A 144 26.92 7.78 -1.27
C HIS A 144 26.93 7.98 -2.79
N GLY A 145 26.36 7.03 -3.54
CA GLY A 145 26.32 6.98 -5.00
C GLY A 145 25.39 7.98 -5.68
N TYR A 146 25.27 9.21 -5.16
CA TYR A 146 24.67 10.30 -5.93
C TYR A 146 25.65 10.72 -7.04
N HIS A 147 25.57 10.05 -8.19
CA HIS A 147 26.14 10.56 -9.43
C HIS A 147 25.03 11.21 -10.25
N PRO A 148 25.04 12.54 -10.45
CA PRO A 148 24.05 13.27 -11.25
C PRO A 148 23.94 12.78 -12.72
N GLN A 149 24.88 11.94 -13.16
CA GLN A 149 25.02 11.45 -14.54
C GLN A 149 24.87 9.92 -14.66
N SER A 150 24.61 9.18 -13.58
CA SER A 150 24.34 7.74 -13.73
C SER A 150 22.89 7.57 -14.20
N LEU A 151 22.70 7.41 -15.51
CA LEU A 151 21.44 7.06 -16.18
C LEU A 151 20.92 5.66 -15.80
N ALA A 152 21.40 5.07 -14.71
CA ALA A 152 20.90 3.81 -14.20
C ALA A 152 19.48 4.04 -13.66
N PRO A 153 18.46 3.29 -14.11
CA PRO A 153 17.09 3.45 -13.63
C PRO A 153 17.06 3.34 -12.10
N LEU A 154 16.26 4.17 -11.41
CA LEU A 154 16.12 4.21 -9.95
C LEU A 154 16.02 2.81 -9.29
N CYS A 155 15.40 1.83 -9.96
CA CYS A 155 15.36 0.42 -9.52
C CYS A 155 16.72 -0.27 -9.31
N ARG A 156 17.79 0.14 -10.00
CA ARG A 156 19.10 -0.53 -9.92
C ARG A 156 19.80 -0.25 -8.60
N ASN A 157 19.63 0.97 -8.05
CA ASN A 157 20.23 1.38 -6.78
C ASN A 157 19.29 1.19 -5.57
N LEU A 158 18.13 0.54 -5.75
CA LEU A 158 17.21 0.25 -4.66
C LEU A 158 17.18 -1.24 -4.35
N ASP A 159 16.98 -1.56 -3.08
CA ASP A 159 16.74 -2.91 -2.60
C ASP A 159 15.68 -2.96 -1.50
N THR A 160 15.12 -4.13 -1.26
CA THR A 160 14.21 -4.38 -0.13
C THR A 160 15.01 -4.60 1.16
N ILE A 161 14.44 -4.25 2.30
CA ILE A 161 15.05 -4.51 3.62
C ILE A 161 14.77 -5.96 4.04
N ILE A 162 13.50 -6.37 3.97
CA ILE A 162 13.01 -7.70 4.34
C ILE A 162 12.27 -8.30 3.14
N THR A 163 12.40 -9.62 2.96
CA THR A 163 11.82 -10.32 1.82
C THR A 163 11.15 -11.63 2.23
N LEU A 164 10.23 -12.10 1.40
CA LEU A 164 9.50 -13.36 1.52
C LEU A 164 9.86 -14.26 0.31
N PRO A 165 9.39 -15.51 0.27
CA PRO A 165 9.55 -16.33 -0.93
C PRO A 165 9.00 -15.65 -2.19
N GLY A 166 9.73 -15.76 -3.29
CA GLY A 166 9.43 -15.10 -4.57
C GLY A 166 10.62 -14.45 -5.25
N GLY A 167 11.77 -14.35 -4.56
CA GLY A 167 13.05 -13.93 -5.14
C GLY A 167 12.97 -12.58 -5.86
N GLU A 168 13.59 -12.48 -7.04
CA GLU A 168 13.57 -11.25 -7.84
C GLU A 168 12.17 -10.79 -8.24
N SER A 169 11.18 -11.69 -8.38
CA SER A 169 9.81 -11.30 -8.68
C SER A 169 9.15 -10.56 -7.51
N LEU A 170 9.43 -10.96 -6.27
CA LEU A 170 8.90 -10.26 -5.09
C LEU A 170 9.57 -8.90 -4.93
N ARG A 171 10.90 -8.88 -5.05
CA ARG A 171 11.69 -7.64 -5.05
C ARG A 171 11.20 -6.68 -6.14
N GLY A 172 10.96 -7.20 -7.34
CA GLY A 172 10.39 -6.47 -8.47
C GLY A 172 9.01 -5.90 -8.16
N PHE A 173 8.12 -6.71 -7.57
CA PHE A 173 6.77 -6.28 -7.21
C PHE A 173 6.77 -5.12 -6.20
N ILE A 174 7.57 -5.23 -5.14
CA ILE A 174 7.73 -4.18 -4.12
C ILE A 174 8.32 -2.91 -4.75
N LEU A 175 9.46 -3.01 -5.44
CA LEU A 175 10.18 -1.84 -5.95
C LEU A 175 9.44 -1.14 -7.09
N VAL A 176 8.75 -1.87 -7.97
CA VAL A 176 7.90 -1.24 -9.00
C VAL A 176 6.74 -0.50 -8.35
N THR A 177 6.14 -1.06 -7.29
CA THR A 177 5.05 -0.39 -6.56
C THR A 177 5.56 0.86 -5.84
N LEU A 178 6.75 0.81 -5.24
CA LEU A 178 7.44 1.98 -4.69
C LEU A 178 7.67 3.06 -5.75
N LEU A 179 8.03 2.69 -6.98
CA LEU A 179 8.18 3.66 -8.06
C LEU A 179 6.88 4.32 -8.48
N VAL A 180 5.76 3.60 -8.42
CA VAL A 180 4.44 4.19 -8.64
C VAL A 180 4.17 5.24 -7.57
N GLU A 181 4.41 4.93 -6.28
CA GLU A 181 4.29 5.90 -5.18
C GLU A 181 5.22 7.11 -5.38
N LYS A 182 6.49 6.88 -5.77
CA LYS A 182 7.46 7.94 -6.01
C LYS A 182 7.09 8.83 -7.21
N ALA A 183 6.51 8.25 -8.26
CA ALA A 183 6.05 8.99 -9.43
C ALA A 183 4.85 9.90 -9.13
N ALA A 184 4.09 9.60 -8.06
CA ALA A 184 2.95 10.40 -7.63
C ALA A 184 3.33 11.70 -6.92
N VAL A 185 4.59 11.86 -6.46
CA VAL A 185 5.04 12.99 -5.62
C VAL A 185 4.68 14.36 -6.21
N PRO A 186 4.90 14.66 -7.51
CA PRO A 186 4.47 15.93 -8.07
C PRO A 186 2.95 16.15 -7.96
N GLY A 187 2.15 15.09 -8.16
CA GLY A 187 0.69 15.15 -7.99
C GLY A 187 0.25 15.37 -6.54
N ILE A 188 0.99 14.82 -5.57
CA ILE A 188 0.74 15.07 -4.14
C ILE A 188 0.98 16.55 -3.79
N LYS A 189 2.03 17.15 -4.34
CA LYS A 189 2.32 18.58 -4.18
C LYS A 189 1.27 19.45 -4.87
N ALA A 190 0.86 19.04 -6.07
CA ALA A 190 -0.19 19.70 -6.84
C ALA A 190 -1.53 19.74 -6.08
N ILE A 191 -1.85 18.76 -5.24
CA ILE A 191 -3.04 18.83 -4.36
C ILE A 191 -2.99 20.07 -3.47
N SER A 192 -1.87 20.30 -2.77
CA SER A 192 -1.73 21.44 -1.86
C SER A 192 -1.86 22.77 -2.61
N GLN A 193 -1.23 22.87 -3.79
CA GLN A 193 -1.30 24.04 -4.65
C GLN A 193 -2.72 24.28 -5.20
N ALA A 194 -3.40 23.24 -5.67
CA ALA A 194 -4.75 23.33 -6.20
C ALA A 194 -5.74 23.80 -5.13
N LEU A 195 -5.66 23.27 -3.91
CA LEU A 195 -6.53 23.67 -2.81
C LEU A 195 -6.29 25.13 -2.39
N GLY A 196 -5.02 25.57 -2.34
CA GLY A 196 -4.68 26.98 -2.12
C GLY A 196 -5.20 27.90 -3.23
N ALA A 197 -5.04 27.49 -4.49
CA ALA A 197 -5.47 28.26 -5.67
C ALA A 197 -7.00 28.41 -5.75
N VAL A 198 -7.76 27.36 -5.39
CA VAL A 198 -9.23 27.41 -5.30
C VAL A 198 -9.69 28.46 -4.29
N LEU A 199 -9.05 28.53 -3.11
CA LEU A 199 -9.39 29.55 -2.10
C LEU A 199 -9.05 30.98 -2.53
N GLN A 200 -7.94 31.15 -3.24
CA GLN A 200 -7.46 32.46 -3.68
C GLN A 200 -8.10 32.94 -4.98
N GLY A 201 -8.84 32.06 -5.69
CA GLY A 201 -9.36 32.35 -7.02
C GLY A 201 -8.25 32.46 -8.09
N ASP A 202 -7.09 31.84 -7.87
CA ASP A 202 -5.95 31.87 -8.79
C ASP A 202 -6.08 30.78 -9.86
N GLY A 203 -6.73 31.14 -10.98
CA GLY A 203 -6.93 30.22 -12.10
C GLY A 203 -5.65 29.74 -12.78
N ASP A 204 -4.58 30.53 -12.80
CA ASP A 204 -3.34 30.14 -13.48
C ASP A 204 -2.52 29.15 -12.65
N THR A 205 -2.45 29.36 -11.33
CA THR A 205 -1.85 28.36 -10.43
C THR A 205 -2.68 27.09 -10.39
N LEU A 206 -4.01 27.19 -10.39
CA LEU A 206 -4.87 26.02 -10.44
C LEU A 206 -4.65 25.22 -11.74
N HIS A 207 -4.58 25.89 -12.88
CA HIS A 207 -4.30 25.25 -14.17
C HIS A 207 -2.97 24.48 -14.14
N ARG A 208 -1.88 25.12 -13.67
CA ARG A 208 -0.57 24.46 -13.53
C ARG A 208 -0.62 23.23 -12.61
N ALA A 209 -1.29 23.34 -11.46
CA ALA A 209 -1.44 22.24 -10.53
C ALA A 209 -2.20 21.04 -11.15
N LEU A 210 -3.26 21.30 -11.92
CA LEU A 210 -3.98 20.24 -12.63
C LEU A 210 -3.11 19.57 -13.70
N GLU A 211 -2.32 20.34 -14.46
CA GLU A 211 -1.39 19.78 -15.44
C GLU A 211 -0.29 18.93 -14.78
N GLU A 212 0.25 19.37 -13.64
CA GLU A 212 1.21 18.59 -12.84
C GLU A 212 0.60 17.30 -12.29
N LEU A 213 -0.64 17.35 -11.80
CA LEU A 213 -1.37 16.18 -11.33
C LEU A 213 -1.58 15.16 -12.46
N ALA A 214 -2.02 15.60 -13.63
CA ALA A 214 -2.20 14.74 -14.79
C ALA A 214 -0.87 14.07 -15.19
N GLY A 215 0.20 14.86 -15.28
CA GLY A 215 1.54 14.35 -15.59
C GLY A 215 2.06 13.33 -14.57
N ALA A 216 1.79 13.53 -13.27
CA ALA A 216 2.15 12.57 -12.23
C ALA A 216 1.41 11.23 -12.39
N ILE A 217 0.11 11.26 -12.71
CA ILE A 217 -0.69 10.04 -12.94
C ILE A 217 -0.22 9.28 -14.20
N GLU A 218 0.17 10.00 -15.25
CA GLU A 218 0.78 9.41 -16.45
C GLU A 218 2.15 8.77 -16.14
N ALA A 219 2.96 9.41 -15.29
CA ALA A 219 4.23 8.87 -14.81
C ALA A 219 4.03 7.62 -13.93
N MET A 220 3.01 7.61 -13.06
CA MET A 220 2.59 6.41 -12.31
C MET A 220 2.24 5.25 -13.24
N SER A 221 1.49 5.52 -14.31
CA SER A 221 1.17 4.50 -15.32
C SER A 221 2.41 3.95 -16.00
N THR A 222 3.38 4.81 -16.30
CA THR A 222 4.68 4.42 -16.88
C THR A 222 5.49 3.56 -15.91
N ALA A 223 5.51 3.90 -14.63
CA ALA A 223 6.15 3.10 -13.58
C ALA A 223 5.49 1.72 -13.46
N LEU A 224 4.15 1.66 -13.42
CA LEU A 224 3.39 0.41 -13.29
C LEU A 224 3.65 -0.56 -14.46
N ARG A 225 3.92 -0.06 -15.68
CA ARG A 225 4.26 -0.91 -16.84
C ARG A 225 5.49 -1.77 -16.61
N ARG A 226 6.43 -1.30 -15.78
CA ARG A 226 7.66 -2.03 -15.45
C ARG A 226 7.39 -3.31 -14.66
N MET A 227 6.17 -3.53 -14.17
CA MET A 227 5.76 -4.80 -13.59
C MET A 227 6.05 -5.97 -14.54
N HIS A 228 5.90 -5.76 -15.86
CA HIS A 228 6.21 -6.76 -16.88
C HIS A 228 7.68 -7.13 -16.98
N ASP A 229 8.58 -6.22 -16.60
CA ASP A 229 10.03 -6.42 -16.73
C ASP A 229 10.61 -7.16 -15.52
N TYR A 230 9.99 -7.00 -14.34
CA TYR A 230 10.55 -7.43 -13.06
C TYR A 230 9.76 -8.50 -12.34
N VAL A 231 8.52 -8.78 -12.75
CA VAL A 231 7.66 -9.74 -12.03
C VAL A 231 7.19 -10.82 -12.99
N ASP A 232 7.55 -12.06 -12.63
CA ASP A 232 7.01 -13.25 -13.27
C ASP A 232 5.56 -13.51 -12.81
N PRO A 233 4.58 -13.61 -13.72
CA PRO A 233 3.17 -13.85 -13.37
C PRO A 233 2.90 -15.15 -12.61
N GLU A 234 3.65 -16.22 -12.91
CA GLU A 234 3.48 -17.52 -12.26
C GLU A 234 4.02 -17.49 -10.84
N VAL A 235 5.20 -16.90 -10.63
CA VAL A 235 5.78 -16.69 -9.30
C VAL A 235 4.89 -15.77 -8.45
N PHE A 236 4.37 -14.69 -9.05
CA PHE A 236 3.44 -13.81 -8.35
C PHE A 236 2.22 -14.56 -7.85
N TYR A 237 1.54 -15.30 -8.74
CA TYR A 237 0.32 -16.00 -8.41
C TYR A 237 0.52 -17.14 -7.41
N SER A 238 1.51 -17.99 -7.67
CA SER A 238 1.66 -19.27 -6.96
C SER A 238 2.50 -19.18 -5.70
N VAL A 239 3.36 -18.15 -5.58
CA VAL A 239 4.31 -18.01 -4.46
C VAL A 239 4.03 -16.74 -3.66
N ILE A 240 4.01 -15.57 -4.30
CA ILE A 240 3.99 -14.29 -3.59
C ILE A 240 2.62 -14.00 -2.97
N ARG A 241 1.56 -14.20 -3.74
CA ARG A 241 0.20 -13.74 -3.41
C ARG A 241 -0.32 -14.27 -2.08
N ILE A 242 0.02 -15.50 -1.71
CA ILE A 242 -0.45 -16.08 -0.45
C ILE A 242 0.05 -15.30 0.75
N PHE A 243 1.31 -14.83 0.74
CA PHE A 243 1.89 -14.06 1.85
C PHE A 243 1.34 -12.63 1.96
N LEU A 244 0.56 -12.17 0.99
CA LEU A 244 -0.14 -10.89 1.06
C LEU A 244 -1.59 -11.04 1.56
N SER A 245 -2.04 -12.28 1.78
CA SER A 245 -3.43 -12.57 2.14
C SER A 245 -3.67 -12.38 3.62
N GLY A 246 -4.77 -11.71 3.95
CA GLY A 246 -5.22 -11.58 5.33
C GLY A 246 -6.15 -12.69 5.74
N TRP A 247 -6.75 -12.54 6.91
CA TRP A 247 -7.70 -13.49 7.51
C TRP A 247 -9.08 -12.84 7.74
N LYS A 248 -9.37 -11.74 7.04
CA LYS A 248 -10.73 -11.20 6.85
C LYS A 248 -11.25 -11.58 5.48
N ASP A 249 -12.49 -12.06 5.42
CA ASP A 249 -13.14 -12.52 4.18
C ASP A 249 -12.38 -13.64 3.45
N ASN A 250 -11.49 -14.36 4.15
CA ASN A 250 -10.64 -15.42 3.63
C ASN A 250 -11.18 -16.81 3.99
N PRO A 251 -11.57 -17.64 3.01
CA PRO A 251 -12.07 -19.00 3.26
C PRO A 251 -11.10 -19.94 3.97
N ALA A 252 -9.78 -19.73 3.85
CA ALA A 252 -8.77 -20.54 4.53
C ALA A 252 -8.62 -20.19 6.03
N MET A 253 -9.16 -19.04 6.45
CA MET A 253 -9.13 -18.53 7.82
C MET A 253 -10.48 -17.91 8.19
N PRO A 254 -11.60 -18.67 8.15
CA PRO A 254 -12.95 -18.12 8.20
C PRO A 254 -13.29 -17.46 9.54
N HIS A 255 -12.57 -17.84 10.60
CA HIS A 255 -12.76 -17.30 11.94
C HIS A 255 -11.81 -16.14 12.27
N GLY A 256 -10.84 -15.81 11.41
CA GLY A 256 -9.79 -14.85 11.74
C GLY A 256 -8.59 -15.50 12.45
N LEU A 257 -7.81 -14.70 13.17
CA LEU A 257 -6.58 -15.13 13.84
C LEU A 257 -6.60 -14.70 15.32
N VAL A 258 -6.34 -15.64 16.24
CA VAL A 258 -6.18 -15.33 17.66
C VAL A 258 -4.78 -14.77 17.90
N TYR A 259 -4.70 -13.60 18.55
CA TYR A 259 -3.45 -13.00 18.98
C TYR A 259 -3.23 -13.34 20.45
N GLU A 260 -2.44 -14.38 20.72
CA GLU A 260 -2.25 -14.90 22.07
C GLU A 260 -1.70 -13.80 23.01
N GLY A 261 -2.35 -13.62 24.16
CA GLY A 261 -1.99 -12.58 25.13
C GLY A 261 -2.47 -11.18 24.80
N VAL A 262 -3.15 -10.98 23.66
CA VAL A 262 -3.73 -9.70 23.24
C VAL A 262 -5.27 -9.77 23.25
N SER A 263 -5.83 -10.75 22.54
CA SER A 263 -7.28 -10.95 22.44
C SER A 263 -7.60 -12.45 22.57
N PRO A 264 -8.54 -12.85 23.44
CA PRO A 264 -9.01 -14.23 23.50
C PRO A 264 -9.84 -14.61 22.27
N GLU A 265 -10.49 -13.62 21.65
CA GLU A 265 -11.30 -13.81 20.44
C GLU A 265 -10.44 -13.60 19.18
N PRO A 266 -10.67 -14.39 18.12
CA PRO A 266 -10.05 -14.17 16.82
C PRO A 266 -10.32 -12.77 16.25
N LEU A 267 -9.29 -12.13 15.70
CA LEU A 267 -9.39 -10.84 15.02
C LEU A 267 -9.35 -11.04 13.50
N ALA A 268 -10.07 -10.19 12.76
CA ALA A 268 -10.15 -10.26 11.30
C ALA A 268 -9.51 -9.04 10.62
N PHE A 269 -8.39 -9.24 9.93
CA PHE A 269 -7.68 -8.20 9.18
C PHE A 269 -7.57 -8.53 7.68
N SER A 270 -7.80 -7.51 6.84
CA SER A 270 -7.64 -7.60 5.38
C SER A 270 -6.16 -7.63 5.00
N GLY A 271 -5.81 -8.44 4.01
CA GLY A 271 -4.44 -8.51 3.50
C GLY A 271 -4.03 -7.26 2.72
N GLY A 272 -2.74 -7.22 2.35
CA GLY A 272 -2.13 -6.12 1.60
C GLY A 272 -2.80 -5.93 0.24
N SER A 273 -3.11 -4.68 -0.12
CA SER A 273 -3.75 -4.32 -1.38
C SER A 273 -3.33 -2.93 -1.82
N ALA A 274 -3.26 -2.68 -3.14
CA ALA A 274 -3.05 -1.35 -3.70
C ALA A 274 -4.12 -0.34 -3.24
N ALA A 275 -5.29 -0.81 -2.81
CA ALA A 275 -6.33 0.01 -2.21
C ALA A 275 -5.95 0.61 -0.85
N GLN A 276 -4.81 0.23 -0.25
CA GLN A 276 -4.27 0.86 0.96
C GLN A 276 -3.32 2.03 0.63
N SER A 277 -3.00 2.26 -0.65
CA SER A 277 -2.18 3.40 -1.09
C SER A 277 -2.92 4.72 -0.88
N THR A 278 -2.35 5.63 -0.10
CA THR A 278 -2.95 6.95 0.17
C THR A 278 -3.05 7.82 -1.10
N VAL A 279 -2.13 7.65 -2.06
CA VAL A 279 -2.10 8.42 -3.32
C VAL A 279 -3.42 8.36 -4.06
N LEU A 280 -3.95 7.15 -4.27
CA LEU A 280 -5.15 6.96 -5.06
C LEU A 280 -6.37 7.61 -4.39
N HIS A 281 -6.48 7.49 -3.07
CA HIS A 281 -7.54 8.14 -2.31
C HIS A 281 -7.43 9.66 -2.35
N ALA A 282 -6.22 10.21 -2.22
CA ALA A 282 -6.01 11.65 -2.27
C ALA A 282 -6.41 12.23 -3.64
N PHE A 283 -6.10 11.52 -4.72
CA PHE A 283 -6.50 11.94 -6.07
C PHE A 283 -8.00 11.83 -6.32
N ASP A 284 -8.64 10.74 -5.86
CA ASP A 284 -10.10 10.61 -5.93
C ASP A 284 -10.81 11.73 -5.17
N GLU A 285 -10.38 12.02 -3.93
CA GLU A 285 -10.98 13.06 -3.10
C GLU A 285 -10.77 14.46 -3.71
N LEU A 286 -9.57 14.78 -4.21
CA LEU A 286 -9.32 16.07 -4.86
C LEU A 286 -10.21 16.25 -6.10
N LEU A 287 -10.30 15.23 -6.95
CA LEU A 287 -11.10 15.28 -8.18
C LEU A 287 -12.61 15.13 -7.92
N GLY A 288 -13.02 14.90 -6.67
CA GLY A 288 -14.42 14.71 -6.32
C GLY A 288 -15.05 13.48 -6.97
N ILE A 289 -14.31 12.37 -7.04
CA ILE A 289 -14.80 11.10 -7.59
C ILE A 289 -15.64 10.37 -6.53
N CYS A 290 -16.92 10.18 -6.83
CA CYS A 290 -17.85 9.48 -5.95
C CYS A 290 -17.99 8.00 -6.35
N HIS A 291 -17.40 7.10 -5.59
CA HIS A 291 -17.52 5.66 -5.82
C HIS A 291 -18.88 5.10 -5.37
N ARG A 292 -19.31 4.00 -6.01
CA ARG A 292 -20.52 3.25 -5.62
C ARG A 292 -20.38 2.72 -4.18
N GLN A 293 -21.51 2.56 -3.49
CA GLN A 293 -21.55 2.31 -2.04
C GLN A 293 -20.67 1.14 -1.57
N ASP A 294 -20.70 0.01 -2.29
CA ASP A 294 -19.92 -1.19 -1.99
C ASP A 294 -18.41 -0.96 -2.16
N THR A 295 -18.02 -0.34 -3.27
CA THR A 295 -16.64 0.08 -3.55
C THR A 295 -16.14 1.09 -2.53
N ALA A 296 -16.95 2.11 -2.21
CA ALA A 296 -16.64 3.15 -1.24
C ALA A 296 -16.46 2.55 0.16
N ALA A 297 -17.33 1.62 0.58
CA ALA A 297 -17.20 0.94 1.86
C ALA A 297 -15.89 0.14 1.95
N PHE A 298 -15.47 -0.55 0.89
CA PHE A 298 -14.18 -1.22 0.85
C PHE A 298 -13.01 -0.23 0.96
N LEU A 299 -13.02 0.84 0.15
CA LEU A 299 -11.99 1.88 0.17
C LEU A 299 -11.89 2.58 1.53
N HIS A 300 -13.00 2.93 2.17
CA HIS A 300 -13.00 3.53 3.50
C HIS A 300 -12.38 2.60 4.54
N ARG A 301 -12.67 1.29 4.50
CA ARG A 301 -11.97 0.33 5.37
C ARG A 301 -10.47 0.28 5.10
N MET A 302 -10.02 0.45 3.85
CA MET A 302 -8.59 0.43 3.54
C MET A 302 -7.84 1.65 4.12
N ARG A 303 -8.55 2.74 4.44
CA ARG A 303 -7.96 3.86 5.20
C ARG A 303 -7.52 3.46 6.59
N ASP A 304 -8.11 2.40 7.17
CA ASP A 304 -7.69 1.86 8.47
C ASP A 304 -6.29 1.24 8.46
N TYR A 305 -5.76 0.98 7.26
CA TYR A 305 -4.43 0.39 7.03
C TYR A 305 -3.41 1.45 6.58
N MET A 306 -3.79 2.74 6.59
CA MET A 306 -2.90 3.87 6.33
C MET A 306 -2.39 4.46 7.65
N PRO A 307 -1.15 4.96 7.70
CA PRO A 307 -0.67 5.74 8.84
C PRO A 307 -1.66 6.87 9.20
N PRO A 308 -1.90 7.17 10.48
CA PRO A 308 -2.90 8.16 10.90
C PRO A 308 -2.73 9.53 10.24
N ALA A 309 -1.48 9.99 10.06
CA ALA A 309 -1.19 11.26 9.40
C ALA A 309 -1.55 11.25 7.91
N HIS A 310 -1.36 10.12 7.23
CA HIS A 310 -1.74 9.95 5.82
C HIS A 310 -3.26 9.93 5.66
N ARG A 311 -3.98 9.30 6.60
CA ARG A 311 -5.45 9.35 6.65
C ARG A 311 -5.96 10.77 6.86
N ALA A 312 -5.36 11.50 7.79
CA ALA A 312 -5.71 12.90 8.05
C ALA A 312 -5.49 13.79 6.82
N PHE A 313 -4.50 13.49 5.97
CA PHE A 313 -4.30 14.19 4.70
C PHE A 313 -5.51 14.01 3.76
N VAL A 314 -5.96 12.77 3.60
CA VAL A 314 -7.13 12.45 2.75
C VAL A 314 -8.40 13.11 3.30
N GLU A 315 -8.63 13.06 4.62
CA GLU A 315 -9.80 13.72 5.22
C GLU A 315 -9.73 15.25 5.11
N ARG A 316 -8.53 15.85 5.14
CA ARG A 316 -8.38 17.30 4.92
C ARG A 316 -8.72 17.70 3.48
N ILE A 317 -8.37 16.87 2.48
CA ILE A 317 -8.79 17.10 1.10
C ILE A 317 -10.31 17.00 0.98
N ARG A 318 -10.90 15.96 1.57
CA ARG A 318 -12.35 15.73 1.56
C ARG A 318 -13.16 16.88 2.17
N GLY A 319 -12.63 17.48 3.24
CA GLY A 319 -13.27 18.62 3.91
C GLY A 319 -13.03 19.98 3.24
N ALA A 320 -12.20 20.05 2.19
CA ALA A 320 -11.89 21.31 1.51
C ALA A 320 -12.97 21.72 0.49
N ALA A 321 -12.86 22.95 -0.02
CA ALA A 321 -13.74 23.44 -1.07
C ALA A 321 -13.66 22.55 -2.34
N SER A 322 -14.82 22.26 -2.93
CA SER A 322 -14.91 21.36 -4.09
C SER A 322 -14.20 21.95 -5.31
N LEU A 323 -13.06 21.36 -5.68
CA LEU A 323 -12.34 21.66 -6.92
C LEU A 323 -13.26 21.48 -8.15
N LYS A 324 -13.99 20.36 -8.19
CA LYS A 324 -14.91 20.05 -9.31
C LYS A 324 -15.95 21.14 -9.50
N GLN A 325 -16.57 21.61 -8.40
CA GLN A 325 -17.55 22.69 -8.45
C GLN A 325 -16.90 24.03 -8.85
N HIS A 326 -15.71 24.32 -8.33
CA HIS A 326 -14.97 25.54 -8.68
C HIS A 326 -14.68 25.59 -10.20
N VAL A 327 -14.17 24.51 -10.78
CA VAL A 327 -13.90 24.41 -12.23
C VAL A 327 -15.19 24.60 -13.03
N LEU A 328 -16.30 23.97 -12.62
CA LEU A 328 -17.61 24.14 -13.27
C LEU A 328 -18.10 25.60 -13.25
N CYS A 329 -18.01 26.26 -12.09
CA CYS A 329 -18.48 27.64 -11.92
C CYS A 329 -17.56 28.68 -12.57
N SER A 330 -16.27 28.37 -12.77
CA SER A 330 -15.29 29.33 -13.32
C SER A 330 -15.58 29.74 -14.77
N GLY A 331 -16.20 28.86 -15.56
CA GLY A 331 -16.35 29.05 -17.01
C GLY A 331 -15.03 28.98 -17.81
N ASP A 332 -13.88 28.75 -17.17
CA ASP A 332 -12.57 28.68 -17.85
C ASP A 332 -12.41 27.32 -18.56
N ALA A 333 -12.40 27.36 -19.89
CA ALA A 333 -12.23 26.19 -20.73
C ALA A 333 -10.87 25.48 -20.50
N ARG A 334 -9.81 26.21 -20.14
CA ARG A 334 -8.49 25.62 -19.83
C ARG A 334 -8.56 24.78 -18.57
N LEU A 335 -9.20 25.30 -17.51
CA LEU A 335 -9.38 24.57 -16.25
C LEU A 335 -10.22 23.31 -16.44
N ARG A 336 -11.29 23.40 -17.24
CA ARG A 336 -12.11 22.23 -17.60
C ARG A 336 -11.31 21.17 -18.34
N LEU A 337 -10.49 21.58 -19.32
CA LEU A 337 -9.64 20.67 -20.08
C LEU A 337 -8.60 19.99 -19.19
N ALA A 338 -7.89 20.76 -18.35
CA ALA A 338 -6.87 20.25 -17.43
C ALA A 338 -7.48 19.28 -16.38
N PHE A 339 -8.65 19.61 -15.83
CA PHE A 339 -9.39 18.73 -14.93
C PHE A 339 -9.76 17.41 -15.62
N ASN A 340 -10.34 17.49 -16.83
CA ASN A 340 -10.71 16.31 -17.60
C ASN A 340 -9.49 15.46 -18.00
N ARG A 341 -8.33 16.08 -18.23
CA ARG A 341 -7.07 15.36 -18.43
C ARG A 341 -6.68 14.56 -17.19
N CYS A 342 -6.80 15.11 -15.97
CA CYS A 342 -6.56 14.37 -14.73
C CYS A 342 -7.47 13.14 -14.61
N VAL A 343 -8.77 13.32 -14.85
CA VAL A 343 -9.76 12.24 -14.79
C VAL A 343 -9.47 11.16 -15.85
N SER A 344 -9.10 11.56 -17.07
CA SER A 344 -8.71 10.63 -18.13
C SER A 344 -7.45 9.84 -17.75
N ALA A 345 -6.40 10.53 -17.29
CA ALA A 345 -5.15 9.88 -16.87
C ALA A 345 -5.40 8.85 -15.74
N LEU A 346 -6.25 9.18 -14.76
CA LEU A 346 -6.59 8.26 -13.68
C LEU A 346 -7.44 7.07 -14.16
N THR A 347 -8.34 7.31 -15.13
CA THR A 347 -9.12 6.26 -15.80
C THR A 347 -8.20 5.31 -16.57
N ASP A 348 -7.19 5.83 -17.26
CA ASP A 348 -6.21 5.05 -18.02
C ASP A 348 -5.30 4.24 -17.09
N PHE A 349 -4.82 4.84 -15.99
CA PHE A 349 -4.09 4.13 -14.94
C PHE A 349 -4.90 2.94 -14.41
N ARG A 350 -6.18 3.15 -14.08
CA ARG A 350 -7.10 2.11 -13.58
C ARG A 350 -7.36 1.03 -14.63
N SER A 351 -7.52 1.43 -15.89
CA SER A 351 -7.69 0.50 -17.01
C SER A 351 -6.46 -0.39 -17.18
N TYR A 352 -5.26 0.20 -17.09
CA TYR A 352 -4.01 -0.55 -17.16
C TYR A 352 -3.80 -1.46 -15.94
N HIS A 353 -4.19 -1.01 -14.74
CA HIS A 353 -4.16 -1.88 -13.56
C HIS A 353 -5.06 -3.12 -13.72
N ILE A 354 -6.23 -2.99 -14.36
CA ILE A 354 -7.07 -4.15 -14.72
C ILE A 354 -6.32 -5.09 -15.68
N THR A 355 -5.55 -4.56 -16.65
CA THR A 355 -4.70 -5.38 -17.53
C THR A 355 -3.62 -6.13 -16.77
N ILE A 356 -2.94 -5.47 -15.82
CA ILE A 356 -1.98 -6.11 -14.91
C ILE A 356 -2.65 -7.26 -14.15
N VAL A 357 -3.75 -6.98 -13.45
CA VAL A 357 -4.49 -7.99 -12.68
C VAL A 357 -4.96 -9.15 -13.56
N THR A 358 -5.39 -8.88 -14.79
CA THR A 358 -5.76 -9.94 -15.75
C THR A 358 -4.59 -10.88 -16.01
N LYS A 359 -3.40 -10.35 -16.28
CA LYS A 359 -2.20 -11.15 -16.56
C LYS A 359 -1.70 -11.90 -15.33
N TYR A 360 -1.55 -11.21 -14.20
CA TYR A 360 -0.89 -11.71 -12.99
C TYR A 360 -1.81 -12.53 -12.08
N ILE A 361 -3.13 -12.43 -12.25
CA ILE A 361 -4.11 -13.18 -11.46
C ILE A 361 -4.90 -14.13 -12.35
N ALA A 362 -5.76 -13.63 -13.23
CA ALA A 362 -6.70 -14.48 -13.96
C ALA A 362 -6.01 -15.45 -14.93
N THR A 363 -5.09 -14.95 -15.76
CA THR A 363 -4.34 -15.79 -16.71
C THR A 363 -3.38 -16.73 -15.99
N ALA A 364 -2.72 -16.27 -14.93
CA ALA A 364 -1.82 -17.11 -14.11
C ALA A 364 -2.60 -18.24 -13.40
N ALA A 365 -3.76 -17.95 -12.83
CA ALA A 365 -4.66 -18.95 -12.24
C ALA A 365 -5.09 -20.01 -13.24
N ALA A 366 -5.52 -19.60 -14.44
CA ALA A 366 -5.90 -20.53 -15.50
C ALA A 366 -4.75 -21.46 -15.91
N LYS A 367 -3.53 -20.92 -16.07
CA LYS A 367 -2.33 -21.72 -16.36
C LYS A 367 -1.97 -22.69 -15.23
N ALA A 368 -2.05 -22.24 -13.97
CA ALA A 368 -1.80 -23.08 -12.81
C ALA A 368 -2.78 -24.26 -12.74
N ARG A 369 -4.07 -24.03 -13.03
CA ARG A 369 -5.09 -25.08 -13.08
C ARG A 369 -4.82 -26.11 -14.18
N ALA A 370 -4.48 -25.65 -15.39
CA ALA A 370 -4.14 -26.54 -16.50
C ALA A 370 -2.97 -27.48 -16.16
N ARG A 371 -1.90 -26.95 -15.55
CA ARG A 371 -0.75 -27.77 -15.14
C ARG A 371 -1.08 -28.78 -14.04
N ARG A 372 -1.99 -28.46 -13.11
CA ARG A 372 -2.42 -29.42 -12.07
C ARG A 372 -3.15 -30.62 -12.66
N ALA A 373 -4.00 -30.39 -13.66
CA ALA A 373 -4.72 -31.46 -14.34
C ALA A 373 -3.75 -32.44 -15.04
N GLU A 374 -2.56 -31.97 -15.42
CA GLU A 374 -1.53 -32.76 -16.11
C GLU A 374 -0.52 -33.44 -15.17
N ALA A 375 -0.17 -32.83 -14.02
CA ALA A 375 1.05 -33.21 -13.29
C ALA A 375 0.88 -33.71 -11.83
N GLY A 376 -0.33 -33.74 -11.26
CA GLY A 376 -0.51 -34.13 -9.85
C GLY A 376 0.30 -33.27 -8.85
N ALA A 377 0.64 -32.05 -9.24
CA ALA A 377 1.54 -31.14 -8.52
C ALA A 377 0.88 -30.50 -7.29
N ARG A 378 1.73 -29.93 -6.40
CA ARG A 378 1.31 -29.22 -5.17
C ARG A 378 0.20 -28.19 -5.45
N PRO A 379 -0.79 -28.04 -4.56
CA PRO A 379 -1.88 -27.10 -4.75
C PRO A 379 -1.37 -25.65 -4.67
N ALA A 380 -1.55 -24.88 -5.75
CA ALA A 380 -1.47 -23.43 -5.66
C ALA A 380 -2.71 -22.86 -4.92
N PRO A 381 -2.63 -21.62 -4.43
CA PRO A 381 -3.73 -20.97 -3.70
C PRO A 381 -5.04 -21.00 -4.51
N SER A 382 -6.10 -21.59 -3.96
CA SER A 382 -7.43 -21.71 -4.57
C SER A 382 -8.48 -20.85 -3.88
N ALA A 383 -8.32 -20.57 -2.57
CA ALA A 383 -9.24 -19.74 -1.80
C ALA A 383 -9.30 -18.28 -2.32
N LEU A 384 -8.32 -17.90 -3.14
CA LEU A 384 -8.15 -16.56 -3.71
C LEU A 384 -8.48 -16.48 -5.21
N GLU A 385 -9.03 -17.50 -5.87
CA GLU A 385 -9.20 -17.43 -7.35
C GLU A 385 -9.99 -16.18 -7.80
N ASP A 386 -11.08 -15.84 -7.12
CA ASP A 386 -11.93 -14.68 -7.47
C ASP A 386 -11.81 -13.47 -6.50
N LYS A 387 -11.06 -13.63 -5.41
CA LYS A 387 -10.92 -12.62 -4.34
C LYS A 387 -9.52 -12.03 -4.28
N GLY A 388 -9.44 -10.71 -4.12
CA GLY A 388 -8.19 -10.00 -3.87
C GLY A 388 -7.65 -10.35 -2.49
N THR A 389 -6.36 -10.13 -2.28
CA THR A 389 -5.68 -10.29 -0.97
C THR A 389 -6.30 -9.42 0.13
N GLY A 390 -6.89 -8.28 -0.24
CA GLY A 390 -7.68 -7.42 0.65
C GLY A 390 -9.14 -7.87 0.88
N GLY A 391 -9.62 -8.90 0.17
CA GLY A 391 -10.96 -9.51 0.35
C GLY A 391 -12.04 -9.14 -0.68
N SER A 392 -11.78 -8.21 -1.62
CA SER A 392 -12.75 -7.78 -2.63
C SER A 392 -12.86 -8.75 -3.83
N HIS A 393 -14.03 -8.83 -4.47
CA HIS A 393 -14.15 -9.43 -5.81
C HIS A 393 -13.42 -8.58 -6.85
N ILE A 394 -12.27 -9.08 -7.32
CA ILE A 394 -11.22 -8.24 -7.92
C ILE A 394 -11.74 -7.44 -9.13
N PHE A 395 -12.32 -8.12 -10.12
CA PHE A 395 -12.73 -7.46 -11.36
C PHE A 395 -13.95 -6.56 -11.19
N THR A 396 -14.92 -6.97 -10.36
CA THR A 396 -16.10 -6.15 -10.08
C THR A 396 -15.68 -4.84 -9.40
N PHE A 397 -14.82 -4.93 -8.38
CA PHE A 397 -14.28 -3.79 -7.67
C PHE A 397 -13.48 -2.85 -8.58
N LEU A 398 -12.50 -3.38 -9.33
CA LEU A 398 -11.63 -2.55 -10.17
C LEU A 398 -12.38 -1.90 -11.33
N LYS A 399 -13.33 -2.61 -11.97
CA LYS A 399 -14.17 -2.02 -13.02
C LYS A 399 -15.07 -0.92 -12.44
N SER A 400 -15.70 -1.15 -11.28
CA SER A 400 -16.52 -0.14 -10.60
C SER A 400 -15.74 1.14 -10.29
N ILE A 401 -14.51 1.01 -9.78
CA ILE A 401 -13.61 2.16 -9.54
C ILE A 401 -13.27 2.90 -10.83
N ARG A 402 -12.88 2.20 -11.90
CA ARG A 402 -12.56 2.81 -13.20
C ARG A 402 -13.77 3.53 -13.79
N ASP A 403 -14.94 2.92 -13.73
CA ASP A 403 -16.14 3.45 -14.36
C ASP A 403 -16.63 4.70 -13.63
N THR A 404 -16.61 4.70 -12.29
CA THR A 404 -16.92 5.90 -11.49
C THR A 404 -15.89 7.03 -11.65
N THR A 405 -14.61 6.73 -11.91
CA THR A 405 -13.64 7.77 -12.34
C THR A 405 -14.06 8.42 -13.63
N ARG A 406 -14.40 7.60 -14.63
CA ARG A 406 -14.78 8.07 -15.96
C ARG A 406 -16.05 8.93 -15.91
N GLU A 407 -17.02 8.53 -15.08
CA GLU A 407 -18.23 9.32 -14.78
C GLU A 407 -17.90 10.68 -14.13
N GLY A 408 -16.69 10.84 -13.57
CA GLY A 408 -16.19 12.08 -12.98
C GLY A 408 -15.90 13.21 -13.97
N MET A 409 -15.81 12.91 -15.28
CA MET A 409 -15.53 13.92 -16.31
C MET A 409 -16.60 15.02 -16.35
N LEU A 410 -16.16 16.24 -16.63
CA LEU A 410 -17.03 17.38 -16.86
C LEU A 410 -17.48 17.40 -18.33
N SER A 411 -18.77 17.61 -18.57
CA SER A 411 -19.32 17.79 -19.92
C SER A 411 -18.73 19.03 -20.58
N ALA A 412 -18.63 18.97 -21.92
CA ALA A 412 -18.18 20.09 -22.75
C ALA A 412 -19.05 21.33 -22.54
#